data_AF-A0A532D9V4-F1
#
_entry.id   AF-A0A532D9V4-F1
#
_cell.length_a   1.000
_cell.length_b   1.000
_cell.length_c   1.000
_cell.angle_alpha   90.00
_cell.angle_beta   90.00
_cell.angle_gamma   90.00
#
_symmetry.space_group_name_H-M   'P 1'
#
loop_
_entity.id
_entity.type
_entity.pdbx_description
1 polymer ?
#
loop_
_entity_poly.entity_id
_entity_poly.type
_entity_poly.pdbx_seq_one_letter_code
_entity_poly.pdbx_strand_id
1 'polypeptide(L)'
;MNSSKPQTGTQAPTLTIHVDRFQPFQSRVGLDTVVRLRFEYDAALVSRLKALLAVYQVGTEHRTVGGWLPKHGVWFVELSVWPIVRDELHLLGHRILEPKL
;
A
#
# COMPACT_ATOMS: atom_id res chain seq x y z
N MET A 1 -17.38 41.57 -5.70
CA MET A 1 -15.94 41.33 -5.45
C MET A 1 -15.77 39.81 -5.39
N ASN A 2 -15.15 39.22 -6.41
CA ASN A 2 -14.97 37.77 -6.52
C ASN A 2 -13.81 37.33 -5.62
N SER A 3 -14.12 36.57 -4.57
CA SER A 3 -13.11 35.87 -3.77
C SER A 3 -12.74 34.57 -4.47
N SER A 4 -11.66 34.60 -5.26
CA SER A 4 -11.02 33.40 -5.78
C SER A 4 -10.43 32.61 -4.61
N LYS A 5 -11.00 31.44 -4.29
CA LYS A 5 -10.35 30.46 -3.42
C LYS A 5 -9.18 29.83 -4.18
N PRO A 6 -7.97 29.72 -3.61
CA PRO A 6 -6.94 28.87 -4.18
C PRO A 6 -7.33 27.41 -3.92
N GLN A 7 -7.76 26.69 -4.97
CA GLN A 7 -7.79 25.23 -4.96
C GLN A 7 -6.37 24.71 -5.16
N THR A 8 -5.55 24.71 -4.11
CA THR A 8 -4.33 23.90 -4.05
C THR A 8 -4.68 22.49 -3.61
N GLY A 9 -5.44 21.80 -4.46
CA GLY A 9 -5.51 20.34 -4.43
C GLY A 9 -4.29 19.82 -5.16
N THR A 10 -3.14 19.74 -4.48
CA THR A 10 -2.00 18.98 -5.00
C THR A 10 -2.41 17.51 -4.98
N GLN A 11 -3.15 17.07 -6.01
CA GLN A 11 -3.32 15.64 -6.26
C GLN A 11 -1.93 15.08 -6.51
N ALA A 12 -1.51 14.12 -5.68
CA ALA A 12 -0.30 13.36 -5.93
C ALA A 12 -0.39 12.76 -7.34
N PRO A 13 0.72 12.67 -8.08
CA PRO A 13 0.70 12.08 -9.40
C PRO A 13 0.07 10.68 -9.35
N THR A 14 -0.78 10.37 -10.34
CA THR A 14 -1.35 9.03 -10.48
C THR A 14 -0.25 8.03 -10.77
N LEU A 15 0.13 7.25 -9.76
CA LEU A 15 1.06 6.14 -9.89
C LEU A 15 0.38 4.89 -10.43
N THR A 16 1.14 4.11 -11.19
CA THR A 16 0.78 2.73 -11.53
C THR A 16 1.39 1.80 -10.49
N ILE A 17 0.55 0.98 -9.85
CA ILE A 17 0.92 0.07 -8.77
C ILE A 17 0.70 -1.34 -9.25
N HIS A 18 1.78 -2.10 -9.37
CA HIS A 18 1.72 -3.52 -9.69
C HIS A 18 1.51 -4.32 -8.42
N VAL A 19 0.51 -5.21 -8.46
CA VAL A 19 0.09 -5.99 -7.31
C VAL A 19 0.13 -7.47 -7.67
N ASP A 20 0.77 -8.28 -6.84
CA ASP A 20 0.83 -9.73 -7.01
C ASP A 20 0.96 -10.47 -5.67
N ARG A 21 0.67 -11.78 -5.69
CA ARG A 21 0.94 -12.65 -4.54
C ARG A 21 2.42 -12.93 -4.43
N PHE A 22 2.92 -12.90 -3.20
CA PHE A 22 4.35 -12.97 -2.91
C PHE A 22 4.60 -13.67 -1.59
N GLN A 23 5.66 -14.48 -1.50
CA GLN A 23 6.07 -15.12 -0.25
C GLN A 23 7.54 -14.81 0.06
N PRO A 24 7.84 -13.70 0.77
CA PRO A 24 9.20 -13.37 1.19
C PRO A 24 9.64 -14.15 2.44
N PHE A 25 8.70 -14.74 3.18
CA PHE A 25 8.99 -15.33 4.48
C PHE A 25 9.21 -16.83 4.34
N GLN A 26 10.46 -17.26 4.46
CA GLN A 26 10.83 -18.67 4.35
C GLN A 26 10.08 -19.57 5.34
N SER A 27 9.80 -19.06 6.54
CA SER A 27 9.02 -19.77 7.57
C SER A 27 7.54 -20.01 7.21
N ARG A 28 7.03 -19.41 6.13
CA ARG A 28 5.63 -19.48 5.70
C ARG A 28 5.45 -20.14 4.33
N VAL A 29 6.52 -20.69 3.74
CA VAL A 29 6.46 -21.40 2.45
C VAL A 29 5.48 -22.57 2.53
N GLY A 30 4.52 -22.61 1.61
CA GLY A 30 3.48 -23.65 1.58
C GLY A 30 2.29 -23.43 2.53
N LEU A 31 2.27 -22.31 3.28
CA LEU A 31 1.19 -22.00 4.23
C LEU A 31 0.33 -20.83 3.77
N ASP A 32 0.95 -19.67 3.58
CA ASP A 32 0.25 -18.43 3.24
C ASP A 32 1.07 -17.61 2.23
N THR A 33 0.54 -16.50 1.73
CA THR A 33 1.25 -15.51 0.91
C THR A 33 0.85 -14.10 1.35
N VAL A 34 1.70 -13.12 1.09
CA VAL A 34 1.37 -11.70 1.24
C VAL A 34 1.13 -11.06 -0.12
N VAL A 35 0.57 -9.86 -0.11
CA VAL A 35 0.46 -9.02 -1.29
C VAL A 35 1.73 -8.21 -1.44
N ARG A 36 2.30 -8.20 -2.63
CA ARG A 36 3.43 -7.36 -3.02
C ARG A 36 2.92 -6.17 -3.81
N LEU A 37 3.39 -4.99 -3.46
CA LEU A 37 3.17 -3.75 -4.20
C LEU A 37 4.50 -3.26 -4.78
N ARG A 38 4.52 -2.99 -6.08
CA ARG A 38 5.62 -2.33 -6.77
C ARG A 38 5.11 -1.05 -7.43
N PHE A 39 5.72 0.05 -7.05
CA PHE A 39 5.41 1.38 -7.54
C PHE A 39 6.68 2.25 -7.47
N GLU A 40 6.74 3.30 -8.29
CA GLU A 40 7.81 4.29 -8.18
C GLU A 40 7.78 4.95 -6.80
N TYR A 41 8.95 5.20 -6.22
CA TYR A 41 9.00 5.77 -4.87
C TYR A 41 8.32 7.13 -4.84
N ASP A 42 7.29 7.22 -4.01
CA ASP A 42 6.59 8.46 -3.69
C ASP A 42 6.48 8.60 -2.17
N ALA A 43 7.03 9.68 -1.64
CA ALA A 43 7.10 9.90 -0.20
C ALA A 43 5.72 10.10 0.43
N ALA A 44 4.77 10.71 -0.28
CA ALA A 44 3.43 10.96 0.22
C ALA A 44 2.63 9.66 0.33
N LEU A 45 2.67 8.81 -0.71
CA LEU A 45 2.08 7.48 -0.73
C LEU A 45 2.68 6.60 0.38
N VAL A 46 4.01 6.55 0.49
CA VAL A 46 4.68 5.77 1.54
C VAL A 46 4.25 6.24 2.93
N SER A 47 4.20 7.55 3.17
CA SER A 47 3.75 8.11 4.45
C SER A 47 2.29 7.71 4.75
N ARG A 48 1.43 7.79 3.74
CA ARG A 48 0.00 7.44 3.84
C ARG A 48 -0.21 5.96 4.14
N LEU A 49 0.49 5.07 3.43
CA LEU A 49 0.44 3.63 3.67
C LEU A 49 0.93 3.26 5.07
N LYS A 50 2.00 3.90 5.56
CA LYS A 50 2.47 3.70 6.94
C LYS A 50 1.42 4.10 7.96
N ALA A 51 0.81 5.28 7.80
CA ALA A 51 -0.23 5.77 8.70
C ALA A 51 -1.45 4.84 8.71
N LEU A 52 -1.88 4.37 7.54
CA LEU A 52 -2.98 3.42 7.41
C LEU A 52 -2.68 2.11 8.14
N LEU A 53 -1.53 1.48 7.85
CA LEU A 53 -1.16 0.19 8.43
C LEU A 53 -0.89 0.26 9.94
N ALA A 54 -0.45 1.42 10.45
CA ALA A 54 -0.25 1.62 11.88
C ALA A 54 -1.55 1.44 12.68
N VAL A 55 -2.71 1.83 12.13
CA VAL A 55 -4.02 1.64 12.78
C VAL A 55 -4.32 0.16 12.98
N TYR A 56 -3.95 -0.69 12.01
CA TYR A 56 -4.21 -2.12 12.04
C TYR A 56 -3.19 -2.91 12.88
N GLN A 57 -2.01 -2.35 13.16
CA GLN A 57 -1.03 -2.96 14.06
C GLN A 57 -1.49 -2.96 15.53
N VAL A 58 -2.37 -2.03 15.93
CA VAL A 58 -2.84 -1.88 17.32
C VAL A 58 -3.80 -3.01 17.74
N GLY A 59 -4.41 -3.73 16.78
CA GLY A 59 -5.43 -4.75 17.04
C GLY A 59 -4.96 -6.22 17.01
N THR A 60 -3.77 -6.50 16.48
CA THR A 60 -3.26 -7.88 16.30
C THR A 60 -1.86 -8.00 16.88
N GLU A 61 -1.68 -8.87 17.88
CA GLU A 61 -0.42 -9.26 18.54
C GLU A 61 0.87 -8.88 17.77
N HIS A 62 1.41 -7.68 17.98
CA HIS A 62 2.76 -7.24 17.57
C HIS A 62 3.21 -7.60 16.12
N ARG A 63 2.29 -7.92 15.22
CA ARG A 63 2.61 -8.45 13.89
C ARG A 63 2.50 -7.32 12.89
N THR A 64 3.59 -7.07 12.17
CA THR A 64 3.63 -6.06 11.11
C THR A 64 2.74 -6.51 9.95
N VAL A 65 1.61 -5.84 9.74
CA VAL A 65 0.64 -6.18 8.68
C VAL A 65 1.02 -5.66 7.29
N GLY A 66 2.16 -4.98 7.19
CA GLY A 66 2.72 -4.50 5.93
C GLY A 66 3.89 -3.57 6.15
N GLY A 67 4.68 -3.33 5.10
CA GLY A 67 5.86 -2.47 5.18
C GLY A 67 6.81 -2.64 3.99
N TRP A 68 7.90 -1.87 4.00
CA TRP A 68 8.96 -2.00 3.00
C TRP A 68 9.85 -3.19 3.30
N LEU A 69 10.18 -3.99 2.27
CA LEU A 69 11.17 -5.07 2.32
C LEU A 69 12.41 -4.68 1.53
N PRO A 70 13.48 -4.18 2.20
CA PRO A 70 14.68 -3.68 1.52
C PRO A 70 15.34 -4.72 0.61
N LYS A 71 15.41 -5.98 1.07
CA LYS A 71 16.04 -7.09 0.32
C LYS A 71 15.36 -7.40 -1.02
N HIS A 72 14.07 -7.08 -1.13
CA HIS A 72 13.27 -7.39 -2.31
C HIS A 72 12.91 -6.13 -3.13
N GLY A 73 13.15 -4.94 -2.58
CA GLY A 73 12.79 -3.68 -3.21
C GLY A 73 11.28 -3.56 -3.45
N VAL A 74 10.46 -4.08 -2.52
CA VAL A 74 9.00 -4.08 -2.63
C VAL A 74 8.33 -3.73 -1.33
N TRP A 75 7.13 -3.19 -1.41
CA TRP A 75 6.24 -3.07 -0.27
C TRP A 75 5.41 -4.35 -0.14
N PHE A 76 5.23 -4.86 1.07
CA PHE A 76 4.33 -5.99 1.33
C PHE A 76 3.14 -5.56 2.18
N VAL A 77 2.04 -6.28 2.04
CA VAL A 77 0.79 -6.09 2.78
C VAL A 77 0.22 -7.48 3.05
N GLU A 78 -0.18 -7.79 4.28
CA GLU A 78 -0.85 -9.06 4.60
C GLU A 78 -2.20 -9.13 3.87
N LEU A 79 -2.61 -10.33 3.41
CA LEU A 79 -3.85 -10.51 2.64
C LEU A 79 -5.10 -10.01 3.38
N SER A 80 -5.13 -10.13 4.70
CA SER A 80 -6.26 -9.70 5.54
C SER A 80 -6.51 -8.20 5.51
N VAL A 81 -5.48 -7.37 5.30
CA VAL A 81 -5.59 -5.91 5.25
C VAL A 81 -5.55 -5.37 3.81
N TRP A 82 -5.33 -6.24 2.81
CA TRP A 82 -5.27 -5.84 1.41
C TRP A 82 -6.51 -5.08 0.91
N PRO A 83 -7.76 -5.51 1.19
CA PRO A 83 -8.94 -4.79 0.70
C PRO A 83 -8.96 -3.31 1.10
N ILE A 84 -8.55 -3.02 2.34
CA ILE A 84 -8.48 -1.66 2.86
C ILE A 84 -7.39 -0.85 2.16
N VAL A 85 -6.21 -1.44 1.96
CA VAL A 85 -5.12 -0.77 1.24
C VAL A 85 -5.52 -0.49 -0.21
N ARG A 86 -6.14 -1.45 -0.89
CA ARG A 86 -6.63 -1.29 -2.26
C ARG A 86 -7.63 -0.14 -2.37
N ASP A 87 -8.59 -0.08 -1.45
CA ASP A 87 -9.61 0.97 -1.46
C ASP A 87 -8.98 2.35 -1.21
N GLU A 88 -8.00 2.46 -0.32
CA GLU A 88 -7.23 3.70 -0.12
C GLU A 88 -6.46 4.10 -1.39
N LEU A 89 -5.80 3.15 -2.07
CA LEU A 89 -5.08 3.41 -3.32
C LEU A 89 -6.02 3.90 -4.43
N HIS A 90 -7.24 3.35 -4.52
CA HIS A 90 -8.26 3.83 -5.43
C HIS A 90 -8.77 5.23 -5.07
N LEU A 91 -8.98 5.53 -3.78
CA LEU A 91 -9.39 6.86 -3.32
C LEU A 91 -8.33 7.94 -3.63
N LEU A 92 -7.04 7.57 -3.60
CA LEU A 92 -5.93 8.42 -4.01
C LEU A 92 -5.80 8.58 -5.53
N GLY A 93 -6.63 7.87 -6.31
CA GLY A 93 -6.63 7.95 -7.78
C GLY A 93 -5.44 7.22 -8.42
N HIS A 94 -4.86 6.24 -7.74
CA HIS A 94 -3.79 5.41 -8.30
C HIS A 94 -4.35 4.30 -9.19
N ARG A 95 -3.58 3.95 -10.22
CA ARG A 95 -3.93 2.85 -11.12
C ARG A 95 -3.37 1.55 -10.57
N ILE A 96 -4.26 0.59 -10.28
CA ILE A 96 -3.87 -0.71 -9.77
C ILE A 96 -3.83 -1.73 -10.91
N LEU A 97 -2.73 -2.47 -11.03
CA LEU A 97 -2.55 -3.58 -11.97
C LEU A 97 -2.47 -4.89 -11.18
N GLU A 98 -3.62 -5.56 -11.05
CA GLU A 98 -3.82 -6.84 -10.35
C GLU A 98 -4.10 -7.97 -11.36
N PRO A 99 -3.08 -8.60 -11.98
CA PRO A 99 -3.33 -9.61 -13.00
C PRO A 99 -4.02 -10.87 -12.45
N LYS A 100 -3.70 -11.32 -11.21
CA LYS A 100 -4.27 -12.51 -10.54
C LYS A 100 -3.99 -12.49 -9.02
N LEU A 101 -4.71 -11.67 -8.25
CA LEU A 101 -4.63 -11.72 -6.79
C LEU A 101 -5.59 -12.72 -6.17
#